data_AF-A0A1F8RNG3-F1
#
_entry.id   AF-A0A1F8RNG3-F1
#
_cell.length_a   1.000
_cell.length_b   1.000
_cell.length_c   1.000
_cell.angle_alpha   90.00
_cell.angle_beta   90.00
_cell.angle_gamma   90.00
#
_symmetry.space_group_name_H-M   'P 1'
#
loop_
_entity.id
_entity.type
_entity.pdbx_description
1 polymer ?
#
loop_
_entity_poly.entity_id
_entity_poly.type
_entity_poly.pdbx_seq_one_letter_code
_entity_poly.pdbx_strand_id
1 'polypeptide(L)'
;MALGDTPGLAQLIPDIARLCGCASVLAPVDRSEALPQGLVEQLRGWLEAIGVRSVFPRPLCTLGEETINRWPIVERYDDPLVREFARWFGQPKLALTVEDKVVTRVDVVRDSACGCARFVAEGLTGVRAEEAVESAGMLHHHFPCLASMNIDADYRDTLMHVSGNCLKEEVAQAVAAHVPTQYLRPAGHVDET
;
A
#
# COMPACT_ATOMS: atom_id res chain seq x y z
N MET A 1 -16.24 -4.72 7.15
CA MET A 1 -17.29 -3.73 6.80
C MET A 1 -16.60 -2.49 6.27
N ALA A 2 -16.95 -2.01 5.08
CA ALA A 2 -16.25 -0.89 4.43
C ALA A 2 -16.93 0.46 4.74
N LEU A 3 -16.84 0.90 6.00
CA LEU A 3 -17.43 2.17 6.44
C LEU A 3 -16.74 3.40 5.82
N GLY A 4 -15.47 3.25 5.43
CA GLY A 4 -14.65 4.31 4.84
C GLY A 4 -14.93 4.59 3.36
N ASP A 5 -15.84 3.85 2.71
CA ASP A 5 -16.11 4.03 1.28
C ASP A 5 -17.24 5.04 1.01
N THR A 6 -18.10 5.27 2.01
CA THR A 6 -19.28 6.14 1.91
C THR A 6 -19.13 7.32 2.87
N PRO A 7 -19.21 8.58 2.38
CA PRO A 7 -19.16 9.76 3.23
C PRO A 7 -20.19 9.70 4.35
N GLY A 8 -19.77 10.05 5.57
CA GLY A 8 -20.62 10.07 6.76
C GLY A 8 -20.69 8.74 7.52
N LEU A 9 -20.52 7.58 6.86
CA LEU A 9 -20.53 6.28 7.56
C LEU A 9 -19.33 6.09 8.50
N ALA A 10 -18.19 6.71 8.18
CA ALA A 10 -17.02 6.67 9.05
C ALA A 10 -17.27 7.27 10.44
N GLN A 11 -18.24 8.19 10.60
CA GLN A 11 -18.58 8.75 11.91
C GLN A 11 -19.22 7.73 12.86
N LEU A 12 -19.75 6.63 12.33
CA LEU A 12 -20.36 5.55 13.11
C LEU A 12 -19.31 4.56 13.68
N ILE A 13 -18.04 4.70 13.29
CA ILE A 13 -16.96 3.81 13.73
C ILE A 13 -16.90 3.66 15.27
N PRO A 14 -17.00 4.73 16.10
CA PRO A 14 -16.95 4.59 17.55
C PRO A 14 -18.14 3.82 18.12
N ASP A 15 -19.35 4.08 17.63
CA ASP A 15 -20.56 3.37 18.07
C ASP A 15 -20.49 1.89 17.72
N ILE A 16 -20.02 1.57 16.51
CA ILE A 16 -19.82 0.20 16.05
C ILE A 16 -18.74 -0.49 16.88
N ALA A 17 -17.60 0.18 17.13
CA ALA A 17 -16.53 -0.36 17.96
C ALA A 17 -17.02 -0.69 19.38
N ARG A 18 -17.84 0.21 19.96
CA ARG A 18 -18.46 0.00 21.27
C ARG A 18 -19.45 -1.17 21.27
N LEU A 19 -20.34 -1.22 20.29
CA LEU A 19 -21.35 -2.30 20.17
C LEU A 19 -20.72 -3.67 19.93
N CYS A 20 -19.60 -3.72 19.20
CA CYS A 20 -18.86 -4.95 18.93
C CYS A 20 -17.88 -5.32 20.06
N GLY A 21 -17.62 -4.42 21.02
CA GLY A 21 -16.61 -4.64 22.06
C GLY A 21 -15.18 -4.76 21.50
N CYS A 22 -14.88 -4.04 20.43
CA CYS A 22 -13.58 -4.10 19.75
C CYS A 22 -12.47 -3.54 20.64
N ALA A 23 -11.32 -4.20 20.71
CA ALA A 23 -10.12 -3.66 21.35
C ALA A 23 -9.36 -2.67 20.45
N SER A 24 -9.53 -2.81 19.13
CA SER A 24 -8.78 -2.07 18.11
C SER A 24 -9.64 -1.84 16.86
N VAL A 25 -9.40 -0.71 16.19
CA VAL A 25 -9.99 -0.35 14.90
C VAL A 25 -8.88 -0.13 13.87
N LEU A 26 -8.96 -0.84 12.75
CA LEU A 26 -8.20 -0.55 11.54
C LEU A 26 -9.15 0.11 10.53
N ALA A 27 -8.92 1.39 10.24
CA ALA A 27 -9.78 2.18 9.37
C ALA A 27 -8.93 2.85 8.28
N PRO A 28 -8.70 2.18 7.14
CA PRO A 28 -7.88 2.74 6.08
C PRO A 28 -8.53 3.97 5.44
N VAL A 29 -7.68 4.91 5.05
CA VAL A 29 -8.05 6.06 4.23
C VAL A 29 -7.75 5.73 2.77
N ASP A 30 -8.61 4.95 2.14
CA ASP A 30 -8.53 4.65 0.70
C ASP A 30 -9.21 5.74 -0.13
N ARG A 31 -10.12 6.52 0.47
CA ARG A 31 -10.81 7.68 -0.14
C ARG A 31 -10.82 8.86 0.83
N SER A 32 -9.99 9.88 0.56
CA SER A 32 -9.83 11.04 1.45
C SER A 32 -11.11 11.87 1.60
N GLU A 33 -12.06 11.76 0.68
CA GLU A 33 -13.36 12.43 0.76
C GLU A 33 -14.30 11.77 1.78
N ALA A 34 -14.20 10.45 1.93
CA ALA A 34 -15.02 9.69 2.86
C ALA A 34 -14.41 9.68 4.27
N LEU A 35 -13.08 9.79 4.37
CA LEU A 35 -12.35 9.87 5.63
C LEU A 35 -11.26 10.96 5.58
N PRO A 36 -11.66 12.26 5.63
CA PRO A 36 -10.72 13.38 5.59
C PRO A 36 -9.89 13.47 6.87
N GLN A 37 -8.73 14.13 6.80
CA GLN A 37 -7.79 14.21 7.93
C GLN A 37 -8.42 14.74 9.22
N GLY A 38 -9.27 15.78 9.13
CA GLY A 38 -9.97 16.30 10.30
C GLY A 38 -10.87 15.26 10.99
N LEU A 39 -11.52 14.38 10.21
CA LEU A 39 -12.33 13.30 10.76
C LEU A 39 -11.46 12.16 11.32
N VAL A 40 -10.31 11.87 10.71
CA VAL A 40 -9.33 10.91 11.26
C VAL A 40 -8.91 11.33 12.67
N GLU A 41 -8.54 12.59 12.87
CA GLU A 41 -8.15 13.11 14.20
C GLU A 41 -9.30 13.03 15.21
N GLN A 42 -10.52 13.37 14.78
CA GLN A 42 -11.72 13.24 15.63
C GLN A 42 -11.98 11.79 16.05
N LEU A 43 -11.93 10.86 15.11
CA LEU A 43 -12.13 9.44 15.38
C LEU A 43 -11.05 8.89 16.30
N ARG A 44 -9.79 9.31 16.13
CA ARG A 44 -8.68 8.93 17.01
C ARG A 44 -8.99 9.30 18.45
N GLY A 45 -9.40 10.54 18.69
CA GLY A 45 -9.76 11.02 20.03
C GLY A 45 -11.01 10.34 20.61
N TRP A 46 -12.05 10.11 19.79
CA TRP A 46 -13.28 9.44 20.24
C TRP A 46 -13.04 7.96 20.60
N LEU A 47 -12.25 7.24 19.80
CA LEU A 47 -11.89 5.85 20.05
C LEU A 47 -10.99 5.72 21.29
N GLU A 48 -10.02 6.61 21.45
CA GLU A 48 -9.16 6.66 22.63
C GLU A 48 -9.97 6.90 23.92
N ALA A 49 -10.95 7.82 23.88
CA ALA A 49 -11.82 8.10 25.03
C ALA A 49 -12.66 6.91 25.51
N ILE A 50 -12.91 5.92 24.63
CA ILE A 50 -13.59 4.67 24.97
C ILE A 50 -12.63 3.48 25.12
N GLY A 51 -11.32 3.72 25.16
CA GLY A 51 -10.29 2.72 25.38
C GLY A 51 -10.01 1.81 24.16
N VAL A 52 -10.37 2.25 22.96
CA VAL A 52 -10.18 1.50 21.71
C VAL A 52 -8.99 2.07 20.95
N ARG A 53 -8.00 1.24 20.65
CA ARG A 53 -6.85 1.64 19.81
C ARG A 53 -7.29 1.82 18.36
N SER A 54 -6.62 2.69 17.62
CA SER A 54 -6.99 2.99 16.24
C SER A 54 -5.78 3.18 15.33
N VAL A 55 -5.83 2.63 14.13
CA VAL A 55 -4.79 2.74 13.10
C VAL A 55 -5.43 3.12 11.76
N PHE A 56 -4.87 4.14 11.09
CA PHE A 56 -5.44 4.77 9.90
C PHE A 56 -4.45 4.84 8.73
N PRO A 57 -4.10 3.71 8.09
CA PRO A 57 -3.18 3.72 6.95
C PRO A 57 -3.81 4.41 5.74
N ARG A 58 -3.00 5.17 5.00
CA ARG A 58 -3.41 5.99 3.86
C ARG A 58 -2.53 5.68 2.63
N PRO A 59 -2.99 4.89 1.65
CA PRO A 59 -4.11 3.93 1.69
C PRO A 59 -3.76 2.67 2.51
N LEU A 60 -4.66 1.67 2.56
CA LEU A 60 -4.43 0.41 3.29
C LEU A 60 -3.16 -0.33 2.87
N CYS A 61 -2.78 -0.24 1.59
CA CYS A 61 -1.54 -0.80 1.04
C CYS A 61 -0.26 -0.14 1.61
N THR A 62 -0.36 0.78 2.56
CA THR A 62 0.78 1.34 3.29
C THR A 62 0.93 0.79 4.70
N LEU A 63 0.02 -0.10 5.11
CA LEU A 63 0.09 -0.77 6.41
C LEU A 63 1.23 -1.80 6.41
N GLY A 64 2.29 -1.49 7.15
CA GLY A 64 3.33 -2.43 7.55
C GLY A 64 3.08 -2.97 8.96
N GLU A 65 3.99 -3.81 9.47
CA GLU A 65 3.88 -4.41 10.82
C GLU A 65 4.16 -3.42 11.97
N GLU A 66 4.89 -2.34 11.68
CA GLU A 66 5.27 -1.32 12.67
C GLU A 66 4.88 0.10 12.27
N THR A 67 4.69 0.33 10.97
CA THR A 67 4.44 1.66 10.41
C THR A 67 3.23 1.64 9.50
N ILE A 68 2.58 2.78 9.41
CA ILE A 68 1.61 3.09 8.37
C ILE A 68 2.12 4.25 7.52
N ASN A 69 1.50 4.41 6.35
CA ASN A 69 1.77 5.46 5.39
C ASN A 69 3.17 5.35 4.78
N ARG A 70 3.43 6.20 3.80
CA ARG A 70 4.77 6.40 3.22
C ARG A 70 5.19 7.84 3.39
N TRP A 71 6.44 8.14 3.05
CA TRP A 71 6.93 9.51 3.03
C TRP A 71 5.98 10.40 2.21
N PRO A 72 5.59 11.59 2.68
CA PRO A 72 6.16 12.33 3.82
C PRO A 72 5.49 12.12 5.20
N ILE A 73 4.49 11.26 5.32
CA ILE A 73 3.61 11.16 6.51
C ILE A 73 3.70 9.81 7.25
N VAL A 74 4.89 9.20 7.28
CA VAL A 74 5.12 7.92 7.95
C VAL A 74 4.84 8.03 9.44
N GLU A 75 4.07 7.09 9.98
CA GLU A 75 3.71 7.03 11.39
C GLU A 75 3.97 5.62 11.94
N ARG A 76 4.48 5.53 13.18
CA ARG A 76 4.60 4.26 13.91
C ARG A 76 3.34 4.00 14.71
N TYR A 77 2.93 2.74 14.79
CA TYR A 77 1.83 2.31 15.66
C TYR A 77 2.25 1.11 16.52
N ASP A 78 1.59 0.96 17.67
CA ASP A 78 1.77 -0.19 18.55
C ASP A 78 0.42 -0.82 18.88
N ASP A 79 0.04 -1.78 18.04
CA ASP A 79 -1.19 -2.54 18.21
C ASP A 79 -0.97 -3.99 17.75
N PRO A 80 -0.94 -4.98 18.67
CA PRO A 80 -0.71 -6.38 18.32
C PRO A 80 -1.76 -6.98 17.38
N LEU A 81 -3.03 -6.54 17.45
CA LEU A 81 -4.10 -7.07 16.61
C LEU A 81 -3.97 -6.54 15.18
N VAL A 82 -3.66 -5.25 15.04
CA VAL A 82 -3.41 -4.66 13.73
C VAL A 82 -2.11 -5.21 13.14
N ARG A 83 -1.07 -5.44 13.95
CA ARG A 83 0.17 -6.08 13.50
C ARG A 83 -0.07 -7.50 12.99
N GLU A 84 -0.92 -8.28 13.67
CA GLU A 84 -1.27 -9.63 13.21
C GLU A 84 -1.98 -9.60 11.86
N PHE A 85 -2.89 -8.65 11.63
CA PHE A 85 -3.47 -8.41 10.31
C PHE A 85 -2.38 -8.02 9.29
N ALA A 86 -1.48 -7.12 9.68
CA ALA A 86 -0.41 -6.58 8.86
C ALA A 86 0.67 -7.61 8.47
N ARG A 87 0.67 -8.81 9.05
CA ARG A 87 1.51 -9.94 8.59
C ARG A 87 0.99 -10.54 7.29
N TRP A 88 -0.34 -10.54 7.10
CA TRP A 88 -1.00 -11.21 5.98
C TRP A 88 -1.50 -10.23 4.92
N PHE A 89 -1.89 -9.02 5.34
CA PHE A 89 -2.49 -8.01 4.46
C PHE A 89 -1.94 -6.61 4.72
N GLY A 90 -1.78 -5.80 3.68
CA GLY A 90 -1.34 -4.41 3.81
C GLY A 90 -0.39 -4.04 2.69
N GLN A 91 0.78 -3.52 3.03
CA GLN A 91 1.83 -3.22 2.06
C GLN A 91 2.35 -4.49 1.40
N PRO A 92 2.16 -4.71 0.10
CA PRO A 92 2.49 -5.99 -0.52
C PRO A 92 3.95 -6.41 -0.33
N LYS A 93 4.16 -7.73 -0.18
CA LYS A 93 5.48 -8.36 -0.17
C LYS A 93 5.50 -9.54 -1.12
N LEU A 94 6.45 -9.53 -2.06
CA LEU A 94 6.52 -10.49 -3.16
C LEU A 94 7.92 -11.11 -3.21
N ALA A 95 7.99 -12.41 -3.42
CA ALA A 95 9.23 -13.11 -3.72
C ALA A 95 9.20 -13.58 -5.18
N LEU A 96 10.10 -13.04 -6.02
CA LEU A 96 10.16 -13.34 -7.44
C LEU A 96 11.32 -14.31 -7.71
N THR A 97 11.07 -15.31 -8.55
CA THR A 97 12.13 -16.14 -9.16
C THR A 97 12.33 -15.67 -10.59
N VAL A 98 13.58 -15.41 -10.97
CA VAL A 98 13.94 -14.92 -12.31
C VAL A 98 15.00 -15.83 -12.91
N GLU A 99 14.71 -16.37 -14.10
CA GLU A 99 15.61 -17.24 -14.87
C GLU A 99 15.76 -16.65 -16.27
N ASP A 100 16.99 -16.57 -16.79
CA ASP A 100 17.27 -15.97 -18.11
C ASP A 100 16.62 -14.59 -18.35
N LYS A 101 16.56 -13.78 -17.28
CA LYS A 101 15.93 -12.45 -17.23
C LYS A 101 14.40 -12.46 -17.41
N VAL A 102 13.75 -13.59 -17.19
CA VAL A 102 12.29 -13.74 -17.24
C VAL A 102 11.78 -14.17 -15.86
N VAL A 103 10.70 -13.55 -15.39
CA VAL A 103 10.06 -13.94 -14.14
C VAL A 103 9.37 -15.29 -14.33
N THR A 104 9.81 -16.33 -13.63
CA THR A 104 9.26 -17.70 -13.75
C THR A 104 8.27 -18.03 -12.65
N ARG A 105 8.34 -17.34 -11.51
CA ARG A 105 7.44 -17.52 -10.37
C ARG A 105 7.35 -16.25 -9.53
N VAL A 106 6.16 -15.98 -8.99
CA VAL A 106 5.92 -14.91 -8.04
C VAL A 106 5.13 -15.46 -6.85
N ASP A 107 5.74 -15.49 -5.67
CA ASP A 107 5.09 -15.86 -4.42
C ASP A 107 4.63 -14.61 -3.66
N VAL A 108 3.36 -14.57 -3.26
CA VAL A 108 2.80 -13.48 -2.45
C VAL A 108 3.04 -13.80 -0.97
N VAL A 109 4.03 -13.14 -0.37
CA VAL A 109 4.36 -13.27 1.06
C VAL A 109 3.36 -12.49 1.91
N ARG A 110 2.98 -11.29 1.45
CA ARG A 110 1.92 -10.46 2.04
C ARG A 110 1.08 -9.84 0.94
N ASP A 111 -0.23 -10.00 1.02
CA ASP A 111 -1.15 -9.56 -0.01
C ASP A 111 -1.62 -8.12 0.24
N SER A 112 -2.18 -7.49 -0.79
CA SER A 112 -3.07 -6.34 -0.58
C SER A 112 -4.38 -6.87 0.00
N ALA A 113 -5.01 -6.16 0.94
CA ALA A 113 -6.28 -6.62 1.49
C ALA A 113 -7.41 -6.74 0.43
N CYS A 114 -7.32 -5.99 -0.67
CA CYS A 114 -8.25 -6.10 -1.79
C CYS A 114 -7.92 -7.24 -2.77
N GLY A 115 -6.77 -7.91 -2.64
CA GLY A 115 -6.30 -8.97 -3.55
C GLY A 115 -5.47 -8.48 -4.75
N CYS A 116 -5.18 -7.19 -4.83
CA CYS A 116 -4.43 -6.61 -5.96
C CYS A 116 -3.02 -7.21 -6.12
N ALA A 117 -2.28 -7.42 -5.03
CA ALA A 117 -0.93 -7.96 -5.12
C ALA A 117 -0.91 -9.37 -5.73
N ARG A 118 -1.91 -10.22 -5.41
CA ARG A 118 -2.07 -11.53 -6.04
C ARG A 118 -2.37 -11.46 -7.52
N PHE A 119 -3.30 -10.58 -7.91
CA PHE A 119 -3.61 -10.36 -9.33
C PHE A 119 -2.37 -9.91 -10.12
N VAL A 120 -1.59 -8.99 -9.55
CA VAL A 120 -0.33 -8.53 -10.14
C VAL A 120 0.69 -9.67 -10.21
N ALA A 121 0.83 -10.47 -9.14
CA ALA A 121 1.76 -11.61 -9.12
C ALA A 121 1.46 -12.64 -10.22
N GLU A 122 0.18 -12.95 -10.45
CA GLU A 122 -0.26 -13.83 -11.53
C GLU A 122 0.13 -13.27 -12.91
N GLY A 123 -0.08 -11.97 -13.12
CA GLY A 123 0.23 -11.29 -14.39
C GLY A 123 1.72 -11.05 -14.66
N LEU A 124 2.58 -11.18 -13.65
CA LEU A 124 4.03 -10.98 -13.80
C LEU A 124 4.77 -12.24 -14.28
N THR A 125 4.16 -13.42 -14.19
CA THR A 125 4.80 -14.66 -14.66
C THR A 125 4.96 -14.62 -16.17
N GLY A 126 6.18 -14.86 -16.66
CA GLY A 126 6.56 -14.76 -18.07
C GLY A 126 6.98 -13.36 -18.53
N VAL A 127 6.90 -12.34 -17.67
CA VAL A 127 7.34 -10.97 -17.98
C VAL A 127 8.86 -10.87 -17.88
N ARG A 128 9.48 -10.09 -18.76
CA ARG A 128 10.92 -9.79 -18.70
C ARG A 128 11.21 -8.96 -17.46
N ALA A 129 12.31 -9.26 -16.77
CA ALA A 129 12.71 -8.56 -15.54
C ALA A 129 12.81 -7.03 -15.73
N GLU A 130 13.25 -6.57 -16.90
CA GLU A 130 13.34 -5.14 -17.25
C GLU A 130 11.99 -4.44 -17.45
N GLU A 131 10.93 -5.21 -17.76
CA GLU A 131 9.56 -4.72 -17.98
C GLU A 131 8.65 -4.95 -16.76
N ALA A 132 9.12 -5.70 -15.77
CA ALA A 132 8.32 -6.16 -14.64
C ALA A 132 7.72 -5.01 -13.82
N VAL A 133 8.46 -3.92 -13.61
CA VAL A 133 7.98 -2.76 -12.84
C VAL A 133 6.86 -2.03 -13.58
N GLU A 134 7.01 -1.80 -14.89
CA GLU A 134 5.98 -1.17 -15.71
C GLU A 134 4.74 -2.06 -15.78
N SER A 135 4.94 -3.36 -16.03
CA SER A 135 3.87 -4.36 -16.08
C SER A 135 3.11 -4.44 -14.75
N ALA A 136 3.80 -4.40 -13.60
CA ALA A 136 3.18 -4.36 -12.29
C ALA A 136 2.28 -3.12 -12.10
N GLY A 137 2.76 -1.95 -12.55
CA GLY A 137 1.97 -0.73 -12.57
C GLY A 137 0.72 -0.86 -13.44
N MET A 138 0.86 -1.36 -14.67
CA MET A 138 -0.27 -1.54 -15.57
C MET A 138 -1.29 -2.55 -15.03
N LEU A 139 -0.85 -3.70 -14.51
CA LEU A 139 -1.72 -4.69 -13.88
C LEU A 139 -2.47 -4.10 -12.68
N HIS A 140 -1.78 -3.33 -11.82
CA HIS A 140 -2.41 -2.60 -10.72
C HIS A 140 -3.50 -1.63 -11.23
N HIS A 141 -3.23 -0.90 -12.30
CA HIS A 141 -4.22 0.01 -12.91
C HIS A 141 -5.47 -0.69 -13.46
N HIS A 142 -5.33 -1.93 -13.94
CA HIS A 142 -6.46 -2.73 -14.43
C HIS A 142 -7.26 -3.41 -13.31
N PHE A 143 -6.69 -3.52 -12.10
CA PHE A 143 -7.35 -4.13 -10.95
C PHE A 143 -8.35 -3.14 -10.31
N PRO A 144 -9.53 -3.60 -9.82
CA PRO A 144 -10.48 -2.74 -9.09
C PRO A 144 -9.96 -2.37 -7.70
N CYS A 145 -8.95 -1.50 -7.65
CA CYS A 145 -8.35 -1.01 -6.42
C CYS A 145 -9.36 -0.20 -5.59
N LEU A 146 -9.29 -0.34 -4.25
CA LEU A 146 -10.13 0.45 -3.34
C LEU A 146 -9.64 1.90 -3.21
N ALA A 147 -8.35 2.14 -3.49
CA ALA A 147 -7.75 3.45 -3.38
C ALA A 147 -8.23 4.40 -4.48
N SER A 148 -8.63 5.61 -4.08
CA SER A 148 -9.23 6.62 -4.94
C SER A 148 -8.25 7.17 -5.98
N MET A 149 -8.80 7.52 -7.14
CA MET A 149 -8.13 8.31 -8.20
C MET A 149 -8.10 9.81 -7.91
N ASN A 150 -8.71 10.24 -6.81
CA ASN A 150 -8.65 11.65 -6.41
C ASN A 150 -7.30 11.97 -5.77
N ILE A 151 -6.86 13.21 -5.96
CA ILE A 151 -5.59 13.70 -5.40
C ILE A 151 -5.73 13.82 -3.89
N ASP A 152 -4.84 13.13 -3.18
CA ASP A 152 -4.66 13.29 -1.75
C ASP A 152 -3.76 14.49 -1.45
N ALA A 153 -4.15 15.30 -0.47
CA ALA A 153 -3.47 16.55 -0.15
C ALA A 153 -2.06 16.34 0.43
N ASP A 154 -1.86 15.26 1.20
CA ASP A 154 -0.59 14.99 1.88
C ASP A 154 0.44 14.41 0.91
N TYR A 155 0.01 13.53 0.01
CA TYR A 155 0.89 12.94 -1.01
C TYR A 155 1.06 13.78 -2.28
N ARG A 156 0.13 14.72 -2.55
CA ARG A 156 0.06 15.48 -3.82
C ARG A 156 0.01 14.56 -5.04
N ASP A 157 -0.56 13.38 -4.87
CA ASP A 157 -0.78 12.34 -5.87
C ASP A 157 -2.07 11.59 -5.51
N THR A 158 -2.54 10.72 -6.40
CA THR A 158 -3.71 9.88 -6.12
C THR A 158 -3.36 8.76 -5.14
N LEU A 159 -4.30 8.38 -4.27
CA LEU A 159 -4.08 7.23 -3.39
C LEU A 159 -3.91 5.92 -4.19
N MET A 160 -4.50 5.86 -5.38
CA MET A 160 -4.31 4.77 -6.33
C MET A 160 -2.86 4.66 -6.80
N HIS A 161 -2.22 5.77 -7.21
CA HIS A 161 -0.78 5.78 -7.52
C HIS A 161 0.07 5.47 -6.30
N VAL A 162 -0.29 6.00 -5.13
CA VAL A 162 0.38 5.68 -3.88
C VAL A 162 0.32 4.16 -3.64
N SER A 163 -0.83 3.51 -3.83
CA SER A 163 -0.94 2.05 -3.76
C SER A 163 -0.10 1.33 -4.83
N GLY A 164 -0.12 1.81 -6.07
CA GLY A 164 0.64 1.20 -7.18
C GLY A 164 2.15 1.32 -6.97
N ASN A 165 2.62 2.43 -6.38
CA ASN A 165 4.02 2.64 -6.04
C ASN A 165 4.52 1.63 -4.99
N CYS A 166 3.69 1.26 -4.00
CA CYS A 166 4.05 0.18 -3.07
C CYS A 166 4.40 -1.13 -3.79
N LEU A 167 3.60 -1.52 -4.80
CA LEU A 167 3.86 -2.72 -5.59
C LEU A 167 5.06 -2.57 -6.51
N LYS A 168 5.16 -1.45 -7.22
CA LYS A 168 6.29 -1.17 -8.13
C LYS A 168 7.62 -1.16 -7.39
N GLU A 169 7.68 -0.58 -6.20
CA GLU A 169 8.87 -0.57 -5.35
C GLU A 169 9.28 -2.00 -4.93
N GLU A 170 8.31 -2.83 -4.52
CA GLU A 170 8.57 -4.22 -4.15
C GLU A 170 9.07 -5.05 -5.35
N VAL A 171 8.43 -4.90 -6.52
CA VAL A 171 8.85 -5.57 -7.76
C VAL A 171 10.23 -5.08 -8.18
N ALA A 172 10.50 -3.77 -8.14
CA ALA A 172 11.78 -3.20 -8.51
C ALA A 172 12.92 -3.75 -7.64
N GLN A 173 12.69 -3.86 -6.33
CA GLN A 173 13.65 -4.48 -5.40
C GLN A 173 13.89 -5.95 -5.77
N ALA A 174 12.84 -6.70 -6.08
CA ALA A 174 12.95 -8.12 -6.41
C ALA A 174 13.69 -8.40 -7.74
N VAL A 175 13.57 -7.51 -8.74
CA VAL A 175 14.22 -7.69 -10.05
C VAL A 175 15.56 -6.95 -10.19
N ALA A 176 15.98 -6.16 -9.21
CA ALA A 176 17.12 -5.25 -9.32
C ALA A 176 18.42 -5.92 -9.82
N ALA A 177 18.69 -7.16 -9.40
CA ALA A 177 19.89 -7.91 -9.82
C ALA A 177 19.86 -8.38 -11.30
N HIS A 178 18.69 -8.34 -11.94
CA HIS A 178 18.46 -8.88 -13.29
C HIS A 178 18.28 -7.77 -14.35
N VAL A 179 18.24 -6.50 -13.93
CA VAL A 179 18.04 -5.35 -14.81
C VAL A 179 19.35 -4.56 -14.93
N PRO A 180 19.85 -4.29 -16.14
CA PRO A 180 21.06 -3.50 -16.31
C PRO A 180 20.82 -2.06 -15.82
N THR A 181 21.74 -1.54 -15.00
CA THR A 181 21.74 -0.12 -14.64
C THR A 181 22.06 0.72 -15.88
N GLN A 182 21.12 1.53 -16.34
CA GLN A 182 21.38 2.49 -17.41
C GLN A 182 22.26 3.61 -16.87
N TYR A 183 23.50 3.68 -17.35
CA TYR A 183 24.37 4.82 -17.10
C TYR A 183 24.06 5.92 -18.11
N LEU A 184 23.58 7.06 -17.61
CA LEU A 184 23.55 8.28 -18.40
C LEU A 184 24.98 8.84 -18.46
N ARG A 185 25.64 8.68 -19.62
CA ARG A 185 26.91 9.34 -19.90
C ARG A 185 26.62 10.76 -20.42
N PRO A 186 26.98 11.83 -19.70
CA PRO A 186 26.80 13.18 -20.19
C PRO A 186 27.55 13.38 -21.51
N ALA A 187 26.96 14.14 -22.43
CA ALA A 187 27.61 14.49 -23.68
C ALA A 187 28.95 15.20 -23.38
N GLY A 188 30.07 14.66 -23.89
CA GLY A 188 31.42 15.20 -23.67
C GLY A 188 32.22 14.57 -22.53
N HIS A 189 31.73 13.54 -21.85
CA HIS A 189 32.54 12.81 -20.86
C HIS A 189 33.73 12.09 -21.52
N VAL A 190 34.95 12.46 -21.14
CA VAL A 190 36.21 11.79 -21.52
C VAL A 190 36.66 10.95 -20.34
N ASP A 191 36.93 9.67 -20.58
CA ASP A 191 37.46 8.77 -19.53
C ASP A 191 38.90 9.18 -19.23
N GLU A 192 39.26 9.41 -17.96
CA GLU A 192 40.63 9.74 -17.56
C GLU A 192 41.53 8.51 -17.80
N THR A 193 42.39 8.59 -18.81
CA THR A 193 43.46 7.61 -19.13
C THR A 193 44.65 7.73 -18.20
#